data_AF-A0A4U8UCN9-F1
#
_entry.id   AF-A0A4U8UCN9-F1
#
_cell.length_a   1.000
_cell.length_b   1.000
_cell.length_c   1.000
_cell.angle_alpha   90.00
_cell.angle_beta   90.00
_cell.angle_gamma   90.00
#
_symmetry.space_group_name_H-M   'P 1'
#
loop_
_entity.id
_entity.type
_entity.pdbx_description
1 polymer ?
#
loop_
_entity_poly.entity_id
_entity_poly.type
_entity_poly.pdbx_seq_one_letter_code
_entity_poly.pdbx_strand_id
1 'polypeptide(L)'
;MEFIVNLGSSLGGVIGGWVITSYYYKATKKDYQKQKILEKLESLHKDIDFAYKIQSKEERKSRLIQISYTSVQYQGLLLGNSVGDLQDILFKNSDNREETMVEITRVFKRYFPECFI
;
A
#
# COMPACT_ATOMS: atom_id res chain seq x y z
N MET A 1 -29.33 -16.12 -13.17
CA MET A 1 -30.44 -15.72 -12.28
C MET A 1 -31.04 -17.00 -11.74
N GLU A 2 -31.49 -16.99 -10.49
CA GLU A 2 -32.04 -18.11 -9.70
C GLU A 2 -31.03 -19.03 -8.98
N PHE A 3 -30.63 -18.64 -7.76
CA PHE A 3 -30.16 -19.59 -6.75
C PHE A 3 -31.27 -19.74 -5.72
N ILE A 4 -32.01 -20.84 -5.82
CA ILE A 4 -33.13 -21.18 -4.92
C ILE A 4 -32.56 -21.43 -3.52
N VAL A 5 -32.82 -20.51 -2.61
CA VAL A 5 -32.57 -20.69 -1.17
C VAL A 5 -33.73 -21.51 -0.63
N ASN A 6 -33.63 -22.84 -0.68
CA ASN A 6 -34.53 -23.70 0.06
C ASN A 6 -34.10 -23.70 1.53
N LEU A 7 -34.62 -22.73 2.28
CA LEU A 7 -34.32 -22.50 3.69
C LEU A 7 -35.11 -23.49 4.56
N GLY A 8 -34.66 -24.75 4.57
CA GLY A 8 -35.15 -25.78 5.47
C GLY A 8 -34.55 -25.63 6.87
N SER A 9 -35.27 -24.90 7.72
CA SER A 9 -35.45 -25.12 9.17
C SER A 9 -34.25 -25.39 10.11
N SER A 10 -34.17 -24.52 11.12
CA SER A 10 -33.55 -24.68 12.44
C SER A 10 -32.04 -24.37 12.57
N LEU A 11 -31.75 -23.24 13.23
CA LEU A 11 -30.52 -22.84 13.97
C LEU A 11 -29.11 -22.96 13.29
N GLY A 12 -28.90 -23.78 12.26
CA GLY A 12 -27.66 -23.88 11.48
C GLY A 12 -27.53 -22.84 10.37
N GLY A 13 -28.63 -22.21 9.94
CA GLY A 13 -28.63 -21.18 8.88
C GLY A 13 -28.07 -19.83 9.32
N VAL A 14 -28.16 -19.49 10.61
CA VAL A 14 -27.66 -18.20 11.13
C VAL A 14 -26.15 -18.18 11.23
N ILE A 15 -25.53 -19.33 11.57
CA ILE A 15 -24.08 -19.49 11.62
C ILE A 15 -23.50 -19.50 10.19
N GLY A 16 -24.15 -20.19 9.26
CA GLY A 16 -23.72 -20.20 7.85
C GLY A 16 -23.79 -18.83 7.18
N GLY A 17 -24.86 -18.07 7.42
CA GLY A 17 -25.01 -16.71 6.90
C GLY A 17 -23.97 -15.71 7.44
N TRP A 18 -23.65 -15.78 8.74
CA TRP A 18 -22.60 -14.93 9.34
C TRP A 18 -21.21 -15.29 8.85
N VAL A 19 -20.91 -16.59 8.69
CA VAL A 19 -19.60 -17.03 8.18
C VAL A 19 -19.39 -16.58 6.74
N ILE A 20 -20.38 -16.76 5.86
CA ILE A 20 -20.31 -16.31 4.46
C ILE A 20 -20.21 -14.79 4.40
N THR A 21 -21.06 -14.06 5.13
CA THR A 21 -21.04 -12.59 5.15
C THR A 21 -19.70 -12.06 5.67
N SER A 22 -19.17 -12.64 6.75
CA SER A 22 -17.87 -12.25 7.30
C SER A 22 -16.71 -12.59 6.36
N TYR A 23 -16.81 -13.70 5.61
CA TYR A 23 -15.80 -14.09 4.62
C TYR A 23 -15.79 -13.14 3.43
N TYR A 24 -16.96 -12.83 2.84
CA TYR A 24 -17.08 -11.84 1.76
C TYR A 24 -16.63 -10.45 2.23
N TYR A 25 -17.05 -10.02 3.41
CA TYR A 25 -16.62 -8.74 4.00
C TYR A 25 -15.09 -8.68 4.19
N LYS A 26 -14.47 -9.77 4.65
CA LYS A 26 -13.01 -9.87 4.77
C LYS A 26 -12.31 -9.88 3.41
N ALA A 27 -12.86 -10.55 2.40
CA ALA A 27 -12.32 -10.58 1.05
C ALA A 27 -12.33 -9.16 0.43
N THR A 28 -13.49 -8.49 0.46
CA THR A 28 -13.63 -7.11 -0.04
C THR A 28 -12.72 -6.14 0.73
N LYS A 29 -12.59 -6.29 2.05
CA LYS A 29 -11.68 -5.46 2.86
C LYS A 29 -10.21 -5.68 2.51
N LYS A 30 -9.82 -6.93 2.20
CA LYS A 30 -8.46 -7.25 1.74
C LYS A 30 -8.18 -6.64 0.38
N ASP A 31 -9.10 -6.78 -0.57
CA ASP A 31 -8.94 -6.21 -1.91
C ASP A 31 -8.85 -4.67 -1.86
N TYR A 32 -9.68 -4.05 -1.03
CA TYR A 32 -9.60 -2.61 -0.77
C TYR A 32 -8.25 -2.19 -0.16
N GLN A 33 -7.73 -2.95 0.80
CA GLN A 33 -6.40 -2.68 1.36
C GLN A 33 -5.31 -2.81 0.30
N LYS A 34 -5.34 -3.86 -0.53
CA LYS A 34 -4.38 -4.04 -1.63
C LYS A 34 -4.40 -2.86 -2.59
N GLN A 35 -5.59 -2.45 -3.03
CA GLN A 35 -5.74 -1.31 -3.91
C GLN A 35 -5.16 -0.03 -3.30
N LYS A 36 -5.43 0.23 -2.02
CA LYS A 36 -4.83 1.36 -1.32
C LYS A 36 -3.31 1.30 -1.30
N ILE A 37 -2.72 0.14 -1.01
CA ILE A 37 -1.25 -0.02 -1.00
C ILE A 37 -0.66 0.30 -2.37
N LEU A 38 -1.28 -0.18 -3.45
CA LEU A 38 -0.84 0.11 -4.82
C LEU A 38 -0.97 1.60 -5.17
N GLU A 39 -2.08 2.24 -4.83
CA GLU A 39 -2.28 3.68 -5.00
C GLU A 39 -1.21 4.49 -4.24
N LYS A 40 -0.78 4.00 -3.06
CA LYS A 40 0.29 4.63 -2.29
C LYS A 40 1.65 4.47 -2.92
N LEU A 41 1.97 3.30 -3.46
CA LEU A 41 3.19 3.12 -4.25
C LEU A 41 3.21 4.07 -5.46
N GLU A 42 2.11 4.16 -6.19
CA GLU A 42 2.01 5.03 -7.36
C GLU A 42 2.15 6.51 -6.99
N SER A 43 1.46 6.96 -5.93
CA SER A 43 1.59 8.32 -5.42
C SER A 43 3.02 8.65 -5.00
N LEU A 44 3.69 7.71 -4.32
CA LEU A 44 5.06 7.89 -3.87
C LEU A 44 6.03 7.98 -5.06
N HIS A 45 5.85 7.15 -6.09
CA HIS A 45 6.62 7.26 -7.33
C HIS A 45 6.43 8.63 -8.00
N LYS A 46 5.20 9.16 -8.05
CA LYS A 46 4.95 10.49 -8.62
C LYS A 46 5.69 11.58 -7.83
N ASP A 47 5.56 11.57 -6.50
CA ASP A 47 6.21 12.56 -5.62
C ASP A 47 7.73 12.57 -5.80
N ILE A 48 8.33 11.37 -5.88
CA ILE A 48 9.77 11.21 -6.10
C ILE A 48 10.16 11.69 -7.49
N ASP A 49 9.40 11.34 -8.53
CA ASP A 49 9.68 11.78 -9.90
C ASP A 49 9.65 13.32 -10.01
N PHE A 50 8.74 13.98 -9.29
CA PHE A 50 8.74 15.44 -9.16
C PHE A 50 9.98 15.96 -8.42
N ALA A 51 10.40 15.32 -7.33
CA ALA A 51 11.61 15.73 -6.62
C ALA A 51 12.87 15.66 -7.51
N TYR A 52 13.00 14.62 -8.35
CA TYR A 52 14.15 14.48 -9.25
C TYR A 52 14.15 15.41 -10.46
N LYS A 53 13.04 16.10 -10.75
CA LYS A 53 13.01 17.18 -11.76
C LYS A 53 13.67 18.47 -11.26
N ILE A 54 13.88 18.61 -9.95
CA ILE A 54 14.56 19.76 -9.35
C ILE A 54 16.05 19.70 -9.70
N GLN A 55 16.57 20.75 -10.33
CA GLN A 55 17.98 20.81 -10.76
C GLN A 55 18.94 20.98 -9.58
N SER A 56 18.52 21.68 -8.52
CA SER A 56 19.33 21.85 -7.32
C SER A 56 19.38 20.56 -6.50
N LYS A 57 20.59 20.03 -6.30
CA LYS A 57 20.82 18.82 -5.49
C LYS A 57 20.34 18.98 -4.05
N GLU A 58 20.58 20.14 -3.44
CA GLU A 58 20.19 20.43 -2.06
C GLU A 58 18.66 20.56 -1.92
N GLU A 59 18.02 21.21 -2.88
CA GLU A 59 16.55 21.36 -2.87
C GLU A 59 15.87 20.01 -3.14
N ARG A 60 16.38 19.22 -4.09
CA ARG A 60 15.95 17.83 -4.32
C ARG A 60 16.06 17.01 -3.04
N LYS A 61 17.21 17.07 -2.36
CA LYS A 61 17.44 16.35 -1.10
C LYS A 61 16.44 16.76 -0.02
N SER A 62 16.23 18.07 0.15
CA SER A 62 15.23 18.61 1.07
C SER A 62 13.82 18.09 0.76
N ARG A 63 13.46 18.04 -0.53
CA ARG A 63 12.17 17.52 -0.99
C ARG A 63 11.98 16.04 -0.70
N LEU A 64 13.01 15.21 -0.95
CA LEU A 64 12.96 13.77 -0.65
C LEU A 64 12.81 13.50 0.85
N ILE A 65 13.51 14.28 1.69
CA ILE A 65 13.34 14.24 3.15
C ILE A 65 11.92 14.67 3.55
N GLN A 66 11.36 15.70 2.91
CA GLN A 66 9.98 16.10 3.18
C GLN A 66 8.97 15.00 2.84
N ILE A 67 9.17 14.28 1.73
CA ILE A 67 8.34 13.14 1.33
C ILE A 67 8.43 12.01 2.37
N SER A 68 9.62 11.75 2.92
CA SER A 68 9.83 10.71 3.94
C SER A 68 9.08 11.01 5.25
N TYR A 69 9.08 12.27 5.68
CA TYR A 69 8.35 12.69 6.88
C TYR A 69 6.85 12.88 6.65
N THR A 70 6.44 13.34 5.47
CA THR A 70 5.04 13.69 5.21
C THR A 70 4.33 12.49 4.60
N SER A 71 4.61 12.17 3.34
CA SER A 71 3.88 11.14 2.60
C SER A 71 4.02 9.75 3.23
N VAL A 72 5.22 9.38 3.70
CA VAL A 72 5.46 8.04 4.25
C VAL A 72 5.00 7.92 5.70
N GLN A 73 5.41 8.84 6.60
CA GLN A 73 5.09 8.74 8.03
C GLN A 73 3.59 8.89 8.32
N TYR A 74 2.89 9.83 7.67
CA TYR A 74 1.43 9.99 7.86
C TYR A 74 0.64 8.75 7.44
N GLN A 75 1.23 7.89 6.62
CA GLN A 75 0.62 6.65 6.16
C GLN A 75 1.01 5.44 7.02
N GLY A 76 1.65 5.63 8.17
CA GLY A 76 2.15 4.53 9.01
C GLY A 76 1.09 3.54 9.49
N LEU A 77 -0.18 3.96 9.62
CA LEU A 77 -1.28 3.03 9.91
C LEU A 77 -1.56 2.03 8.78
N LEU A 78 -1.30 2.44 7.54
CA LEU A 78 -1.49 1.62 6.33
C LEU A 78 -0.21 0.88 5.96
N LEU A 79 0.93 1.56 6.02
CA LEU A 79 2.23 1.05 5.57
C LEU A 79 2.98 0.27 6.65
N GLY A 80 2.60 0.42 7.92
CA GLY A 80 3.13 -0.33 9.05
C GLY A 80 4.66 -0.32 9.09
N ASN A 81 5.24 -1.51 9.15
CA ASN A 81 6.69 -1.68 9.30
C ASN A 81 7.51 -1.24 8.07
N SER A 82 6.88 -1.05 6.90
CA SER A 82 7.60 -0.61 5.70
C SER A 82 8.03 0.87 5.77
N VAL A 83 7.44 1.66 6.68
CA VAL A 83 7.73 3.10 6.86
C VAL A 83 9.23 3.34 7.07
N GLY A 84 9.88 2.57 7.94
CA GLY A 84 11.30 2.77 8.26
C GLY A 84 12.19 2.59 7.04
N ASP A 85 12.00 1.49 6.30
CA ASP A 85 12.80 1.24 5.09
C ASP A 85 12.55 2.27 3.98
N LEU A 86 11.29 2.70 3.83
CA LEU A 86 10.95 3.76 2.87
C LEU A 86 11.59 5.09 3.24
N GLN A 87 11.60 5.43 4.53
CA GLN A 87 12.30 6.62 5.02
C GLN A 87 13.79 6.51 4.76
N ASP A 88 14.42 5.39 5.11
CA ASP A 88 15.85 5.18 4.91
C ASP A 88 16.28 5.33 3.46
N ILE A 89 15.50 4.79 2.51
CA ILE A 89 15.79 4.96 1.07
C ILE A 89 15.75 6.44 0.68
N LEU A 90 14.72 7.17 1.11
CA LEU A 90 14.55 8.59 0.79
C LEU A 90 15.62 9.46 1.48
N PHE A 91 16.03 9.11 2.70
CA PHE A 91 17.08 9.79 3.45
C PHE A 91 18.47 9.57 2.89
N LYS A 92 18.77 8.32 2.49
CA LYS A 92 20.03 7.99 1.83
C LYS A 92 20.24 8.79 0.55
N ASN A 93 19.15 9.27 -0.07
CA ASN A 93 19.15 10.14 -1.25
C ASN A 93 20.12 9.59 -2.31
N SER A 94 19.70 8.54 -3.03
CA SER A 94 20.49 8.10 -4.17
C SER A 94 20.44 9.22 -5.22
N ASP A 95 21.58 9.61 -5.79
CA ASP A 95 21.56 10.57 -6.90
C ASP A 95 20.92 9.95 -8.18
N ASN A 96 20.40 8.72 -8.08
CA ASN A 96 19.84 7.91 -9.13
C ASN A 96 18.34 7.65 -8.92
N ARG A 97 17.52 8.41 -9.67
CA ARG A 97 16.06 8.26 -9.66
C ARG A 97 15.60 6.81 -9.87
N GLU A 98 16.17 6.11 -10.85
CA GLU A 98 15.72 4.77 -11.23
C GLU A 98 15.99 3.76 -10.12
N GLU A 99 17.18 3.82 -9.52
CA GLU A 99 17.56 3.00 -8.38
C GLU A 99 16.61 3.23 -7.19
N THR A 100 16.32 4.48 -6.85
CA THR A 100 15.36 4.81 -5.78
C THR A 100 13.96 4.24 -6.04
N MET A 101 13.44 4.33 -7.27
CA MET A 101 12.13 3.75 -7.61
C MET A 101 12.14 2.22 -7.48
N VAL A 102 13.22 1.57 -7.92
CA VAL A 102 13.39 0.12 -7.83
C VAL A 102 13.46 -0.34 -6.37
N GLU A 103 14.20 0.38 -5.52
CA GLU A 103 14.31 0.06 -4.09
C GLU A 103 12.98 0.21 -3.35
N ILE A 104 12.25 1.29 -3.61
CA ILE A 104 10.92 1.49 -3.02
C ILE A 104 9.96 0.40 -3.48
N THR A 105 9.94 0.09 -4.77
CA THR A 105 9.13 -1.03 -5.30
C THR A 105 9.51 -2.34 -4.62
N ARG A 106 10.81 -2.59 -4.39
CA ARG A 106 11.30 -3.79 -3.70
C ARG A 106 10.81 -3.86 -2.25
N VAL A 107 10.79 -2.74 -1.53
CA VAL A 107 10.24 -2.66 -0.17
C VAL A 107 8.74 -2.99 -0.18
N PHE A 108 7.96 -2.40 -1.10
CA PHE A 108 6.54 -2.71 -1.22
C PHE A 108 6.28 -4.19 -1.54
N LYS A 109 7.04 -4.79 -2.47
CA LYS A 109 6.94 -6.23 -2.77
C LYS A 109 7.30 -7.12 -1.59
N ARG A 110 8.26 -6.69 -0.75
CA ARG A 110 8.68 -7.43 0.44
C ARG A 110 7.59 -7.45 1.52
N TYR A 111 6.96 -6.29 1.78
CA TYR A 111 5.99 -6.17 2.87
C TYR A 111 4.55 -6.46 2.47
N PHE A 112 4.21 -6.31 1.20
CA PHE A 112 2.86 -6.50 0.67
C PHE A 112 2.87 -7.42 -0.56
N PRO A 113 3.46 -8.62 -0.46
CA PRO A 113 3.63 -9.51 -1.62
C PRO A 113 2.32 -9.81 -2.34
N GLU A 114 1.22 -9.94 -1.60
CA GLU A 114 -0.14 -10.20 -2.10
C GLU A 114 -0.72 -9.10 -3.01
N CYS A 115 -0.08 -7.94 -3.09
CA CYS A 115 -0.45 -6.85 -3.99
C CYS A 115 0.20 -6.98 -5.38
N PHE A 116 1.19 -7.87 -5.54
CA PHE A 116 2.04 -7.96 -6.74
C PHE A 116 2.04 -9.37 -7.39
N ILE A 117 1.05 -10.21 -7.04
CA ILE A 117 0.84 -11.56 -7.58
C ILE A 117 -0.11 -11.50 -8.77
#